data_AF-A0A7S1WBN2-F1
#
_entry.id   AF-A0A7S1WBN2-F1
#
_cell.length_a   1.000
_cell.length_b   1.000
_cell.length_c   1.000
_cell.angle_alpha   90.00
_cell.angle_beta   90.00
_cell.angle_gamma   90.00
#
_symmetry.space_group_name_H-M   'P 1'
#
loop_
_entity.id
_entity.type
_entity.pdbx_description
1 polymer ?
#
loop_
_entity_poly.entity_id
_entity_poly.type
_entity_poly.pdbx_seq_one_letter_code
_entity_poly.pdbx_strand_id
1 'polypeptide(L)'
;SSHFGSSYGSLVRPIDLPTPTASMDAVSLICRSHHESLVAMCSLLQSHLCGLSVAARCASKRGLIDCRLRKRLEQLDTAFSVSRHITQQSAAALSADLSRLGFNAQVRGSDMSQDFVQELVDYVAKDEGYAQAYSENIYCDEPSC
;
A
#
# COMPACT_ATOMS: atom_id res chain seq x y z
N SER A 1 -60.15 -20.20 22.35
CA SER A 1 -58.88 -20.58 21.72
C SER A 1 -57.99 -19.36 21.61
N SER A 2 -57.10 -19.18 22.58
CA SER A 2 -56.26 -17.99 22.74
C SER A 2 -54.80 -18.42 22.78
N HIS A 3 -54.07 -18.15 21.70
CA HIS A 3 -52.62 -18.24 21.65
C HIS A 3 -52.09 -16.85 21.33
N PHE A 4 -51.47 -16.21 22.33
CA PHE A 4 -50.85 -14.90 22.19
C PHE A 4 -49.43 -14.96 22.78
N GLY A 5 -48.45 -14.72 21.90
CA GLY A 5 -47.19 -14.03 22.19
C GLY A 5 -46.17 -14.70 23.11
N SER A 6 -45.29 -15.53 22.56
CA SER A 6 -43.97 -15.78 23.17
C SER A 6 -42.92 -14.94 22.44
N SER A 7 -42.48 -13.86 23.08
CA SER A 7 -41.41 -12.98 22.61
C SER A 7 -40.06 -13.69 22.77
N TYR A 8 -39.35 -13.95 21.67
CA TYR A 8 -37.96 -14.37 21.72
C TYR A 8 -37.10 -13.14 21.97
N GLY A 9 -36.79 -12.89 23.25
CA GLY A 9 -35.71 -12.00 23.65
C GLY A 9 -34.38 -12.54 23.14
N SER A 10 -33.97 -12.08 21.96
CA SER A 10 -32.65 -12.35 21.39
C SER A 10 -31.61 -11.61 22.22
N LEU A 11 -30.90 -12.35 23.07
CA LEU A 11 -29.72 -11.88 23.79
C LEU A 11 -28.56 -11.72 22.80
N VAL A 12 -28.58 -10.63 22.03
CA VAL A 12 -27.40 -10.18 21.30
C VAL A 12 -26.40 -9.68 22.33
N ARG A 13 -25.41 -10.52 22.67
CA ARG A 13 -24.25 -10.05 23.41
C ARG A 13 -23.51 -9.02 22.55
N PRO A 14 -23.07 -7.89 23.12
CA PRO A 14 -22.15 -7.01 22.41
C PRO A 14 -20.90 -7.82 22.06
N ILE A 15 -20.62 -7.93 20.75
CA ILE A 15 -19.35 -8.44 20.27
C ILE A 15 -18.33 -7.36 20.65
N ASP A 16 -17.46 -7.65 21.62
CA ASP A 16 -16.25 -6.87 21.85
C ASP A 16 -15.37 -7.01 20.60
N LEU A 17 -15.52 -6.08 19.65
CA LEU A 17 -14.60 -5.99 18.54
C LEU A 17 -13.22 -5.60 19.11
N PRO A 18 -12.17 -6.40 18.85
CA PRO A 18 -10.83 -6.00 19.24
C PRO A 18 -10.52 -4.65 18.57
N THR A 19 -10.18 -3.67 19.42
CA THR A 19 -9.72 -2.36 18.99
C THR A 19 -8.51 -2.56 18.08
N PRO A 20 -8.46 -1.96 16.87
CA PRO A 20 -7.35 -2.18 15.96
C PRO A 20 -6.04 -1.71 16.61
N THR A 21 -5.21 -2.69 16.97
CA THR A 21 -3.88 -2.51 17.54
C THR A 21 -2.92 -2.05 16.45
N ALA A 22 -2.29 -0.89 16.66
CA ALA A 22 -1.28 -0.25 15.82
C ALA A 22 -1.73 0.03 14.38
N SER A 23 -1.90 1.31 14.03
CA SER A 23 -1.99 1.72 12.63
C SER A 23 -0.71 1.27 11.93
N MET A 24 -0.77 0.18 11.16
CA MET A 24 0.33 -0.18 10.29
C MET A 24 0.56 0.97 9.32
N ASP A 25 1.81 1.42 9.22
CA ASP A 25 2.21 2.44 8.26
C ASP A 25 1.76 2.06 6.84
N ALA A 26 1.25 3.04 6.10
CA ALA A 26 0.62 2.82 4.80
C ALA A 26 1.61 2.22 3.79
N VAL A 27 2.89 2.61 3.85
CA VAL A 27 3.93 2.07 2.97
C VAL A 27 4.17 0.59 3.28
N SER A 28 4.24 0.23 4.55
CA SER A 28 4.38 -1.17 4.98
C SER A 28 3.23 -2.04 4.49
N LEU A 29 2.00 -1.53 4.55
CA LEU A 29 0.81 -2.24 4.03
C LEU A 29 0.87 -2.43 2.51
N ILE A 30 1.28 -1.40 1.77
CA ILE A 30 1.44 -1.48 0.31
C ILE A 30 2.50 -2.52 -0.06
N CYS A 31 3.68 -2.45 0.55
CA CYS A 31 4.79 -3.38 0.29
C CYS A 31 4.40 -4.83 0.57
N ARG A 32 3.78 -5.10 1.73
CA ARG A 32 3.34 -6.45 2.09
C ARG A 32 2.26 -6.96 1.14
N SER A 33 1.23 -6.16 0.88
CA SER A 33 0.12 -6.54 0.00
C SER A 33 0.60 -6.80 -1.42
N HIS A 34 1.56 -6.01 -1.91
CA HIS A 34 2.16 -6.17 -3.23
C HIS A 34 2.93 -7.49 -3.32
N HIS A 35 3.81 -7.77 -2.35
CA HIS A 35 4.61 -8.99 -2.32
C HIS A 35 3.73 -10.25 -2.26
N GLU A 36 2.79 -10.30 -1.31
CA GLU A 36 1.88 -11.43 -1.16
C GLU A 36 1.06 -11.67 -2.44
N SER A 37 0.56 -10.59 -3.06
CA SER A 37 -0.17 -10.67 -4.33
C SER A 37 0.72 -11.18 -5.47
N LEU A 38 1.97 -10.72 -5.56
CA LEU A 38 2.87 -11.13 -6.63
C LEU A 38 3.26 -12.60 -6.51
N VAL A 39 3.54 -13.08 -5.30
CA VAL A 39 3.84 -14.49 -5.03
C VAL A 39 2.63 -15.36 -5.39
N ALA A 40 1.43 -14.97 -4.96
CA ALA A 40 0.20 -15.69 -5.29
C ALA A 40 -0.03 -15.75 -6.81
N MET A 41 0.20 -14.65 -7.52
CA MET A 41 0.06 -14.59 -8.98
C MET A 41 1.12 -15.42 -9.72
N CYS A 42 2.37 -15.42 -9.26
CA CYS A 42 3.42 -16.25 -9.84
C CYS A 42 3.12 -17.74 -9.63
N SER A 43 2.63 -18.11 -8.45
CA SER A 43 2.17 -19.47 -8.15
C SER A 43 1.00 -19.88 -9.05
N LEU A 44 -0.02 -19.03 -9.19
CA LEU A 44 -1.18 -19.26 -10.06
C LEU A 44 -0.79 -19.42 -11.54
N LEU A 45 0.20 -18.65 -12.01
CA LEU A 45 0.62 -18.64 -13.41
C LEU A 45 1.73 -19.66 -13.72
N GLN A 46 2.28 -20.30 -12.68
CA GLN A 46 3.46 -21.18 -12.75
C GLN A 46 4.63 -20.51 -13.51
N SER A 47 4.82 -19.21 -13.25
CA SER A 47 5.79 -18.40 -13.99
C SER A 47 6.34 -17.30 -13.08
N HIS A 48 7.64 -17.06 -13.17
CA HIS A 48 8.28 -15.92 -12.51
C HIS A 48 8.01 -14.66 -13.33
N LEU A 49 7.35 -13.69 -12.72
CA LEU A 49 6.99 -12.43 -13.38
C LEU A 49 7.49 -11.24 -12.56
N CYS A 50 8.09 -10.27 -13.25
CA CYS A 50 8.54 -9.02 -12.66
C CYS A 50 7.39 -8.01 -12.69
N GLY A 51 6.68 -7.88 -11.57
CA GLY A 51 5.66 -6.85 -11.37
C GLY A 51 4.23 -7.36 -11.49
N LEU A 52 3.36 -6.78 -10.67
CA LEU A 52 2.00 -7.25 -10.48
C LEU A 52 1.10 -6.89 -11.67
N SER A 53 1.38 -5.77 -12.36
CA SER A 53 0.66 -5.39 -13.59
C SER A 53 0.87 -6.41 -14.71
N VAL A 54 2.10 -6.92 -14.89
CA VAL A 54 2.40 -7.93 -15.92
C VAL A 54 1.68 -9.23 -15.59
N ALA A 55 1.76 -9.67 -14.34
CA ALA A 55 1.07 -10.86 -13.87
C ALA A 55 -0.45 -10.76 -14.03
N ALA A 56 -1.05 -9.62 -13.66
CA ALA A 56 -2.49 -9.39 -13.81
C ALA A 56 -2.94 -9.44 -15.27
N ARG A 57 -2.17 -8.85 -16.20
CA ARG A 57 -2.48 -8.92 -17.64
C ARG A 57 -2.38 -10.34 -18.18
N CYS A 58 -1.34 -11.09 -17.80
CA CYS A 58 -1.18 -12.49 -18.20
C CYS A 58 -2.34 -13.36 -17.69
N ALA A 59 -2.72 -13.23 -16.42
CA ALA A 59 -3.85 -13.97 -15.84
C ALA A 59 -5.18 -13.59 -16.49
N SER A 60 -5.40 -12.30 -16.77
CA SER A 60 -6.62 -11.82 -17.46
C SER A 60 -6.74 -12.37 -18.87
N LYS A 61 -5.63 -12.44 -19.64
CA LYS A 61 -5.61 -13.05 -20.98
C LYS A 61 -5.95 -14.55 -20.95
N ARG A 62 -5.64 -15.24 -19.86
CA ARG A 62 -5.97 -16.65 -19.63
C ARG A 62 -7.38 -16.86 -19.02
N GLY A 63 -8.13 -15.78 -18.77
CA GLY A 63 -9.45 -15.86 -18.15
C GLY A 63 -9.44 -16.28 -16.67
N LEU A 64 -8.29 -16.20 -16.00
CA LEU A 64 -8.14 -16.63 -14.59
C LEU A 64 -8.65 -15.58 -13.59
N ILE A 65 -8.68 -14.32 -14.00
CA ILE A 65 -9.17 -13.19 -13.18
C ILE A 65 -10.08 -12.28 -14.01
N ASP A 66 -11.01 -11.62 -13.33
CA ASP A 66 -11.91 -10.65 -13.96
C ASP A 66 -11.24 -9.27 -14.15
N CYS A 67 -11.93 -8.38 -14.88
CA CYS A 67 -11.42 -7.04 -15.17
C CYS A 67 -11.31 -6.17 -13.91
N ARG A 68 -12.12 -6.44 -12.87
CA ARG A 68 -12.14 -5.69 -11.62
C ARG A 68 -10.91 -6.00 -10.77
N LEU A 69 -10.59 -7.28 -10.60
CA LEU A 69 -9.40 -7.73 -9.89
C LEU A 69 -8.14 -7.29 -10.63
N ARG A 70 -8.11 -7.40 -11.97
CA ARG A 70 -6.99 -6.90 -12.78
C ARG A 70 -6.68 -5.42 -12.47
N LYS A 71 -7.70 -4.56 -12.49
CA LYS A 71 -7.53 -3.13 -12.18
C LYS A 71 -6.99 -2.88 -10.78
N ARG A 72 -7.47 -3.63 -9.78
CA ARG A 72 -6.98 -3.51 -8.38
C ARG A 72 -5.51 -3.90 -8.26
N LEU A 73 -5.09 -4.97 -8.93
CA LEU A 73 -3.70 -5.40 -8.96
C LEU A 73 -2.81 -4.36 -9.65
N GLU A 74 -3.25 -3.79 -10.77
CA GLU A 74 -2.52 -2.71 -11.46
C GLU A 74 -2.41 -1.43 -10.60
N GLN A 75 -3.47 -1.09 -9.85
CA GLN A 75 -3.44 0.03 -8.90
C GLN A 75 -2.47 -0.22 -7.75
N LEU A 76 -2.45 -1.43 -7.19
CA LEU A 76 -1.52 -1.81 -6.13
C LEU A 76 -0.06 -1.78 -6.62
N ASP A 77 0.20 -2.26 -7.83
CA ASP A 77 1.53 -2.19 -8.47
C ASP A 77 1.98 -0.74 -8.66
N THR A 78 1.06 0.13 -9.06
CA THR A 78 1.31 1.56 -9.21
C THR A 78 1.63 2.19 -7.85
N ALA A 79 0.84 1.90 -6.82
CA ALA A 79 1.06 2.41 -5.47
C ALA A 79 2.43 1.97 -4.92
N PHE A 80 2.80 0.70 -5.12
CA PHE A 80 4.11 0.16 -4.74
C PHE A 80 5.26 0.84 -5.51
N SER A 81 5.08 1.03 -6.82
CA SER A 81 6.06 1.75 -7.65
C SER A 81 6.25 3.20 -7.19
N VAL A 82 5.16 3.87 -6.86
CA VAL A 82 5.21 5.23 -6.31
C VAL A 82 5.89 5.24 -4.94
N SER A 83 5.51 4.35 -4.03
CA SER A 83 6.08 4.32 -2.67
C SER A 83 7.57 4.03 -2.65
N ARG A 84 8.09 3.22 -3.59
CA ARG A 84 9.53 2.94 -3.70
C ARG A 84 10.34 4.02 -4.41
N HIS A 85 9.69 4.92 -5.16
CA HIS A 85 10.36 5.92 -6.01
C HIS A 85 10.17 7.36 -5.55
N ILE A 86 9.18 7.64 -4.69
CA ILE A 86 9.14 8.90 -3.96
C ILE A 86 10.25 8.87 -2.91
N THR A 87 11.40 9.41 -3.30
CA THR A 87 12.51 9.68 -2.39
C THR A 87 12.40 11.10 -1.85
N GLN A 88 13.03 11.36 -0.70
CA GLN A 88 13.16 12.71 -0.14
C GLN A 88 13.72 13.70 -1.18
N GLN A 89 14.68 13.27 -2.00
CA GLN A 89 15.27 14.08 -3.06
C GLN A 89 14.25 14.44 -4.15
N SER A 90 13.44 13.47 -4.60
CA SER A 90 12.40 13.72 -5.60
C SER A 90 11.32 14.68 -5.09
N ALA A 91 10.95 14.57 -3.81
CA ALA A 91 9.98 15.46 -3.18
C ALA A 91 10.54 16.88 -2.98
N ALA A 92 11.81 17.00 -2.59
CA ALA A 92 12.50 18.28 -2.46
C ALA A 92 12.64 19.00 -3.80
N ALA A 93 13.02 18.29 -4.86
CA ALA A 93 13.11 18.83 -6.21
C ALA A 93 11.75 19.34 -6.71
N LEU A 94 10.68 18.55 -6.54
CA LEU A 94 9.32 18.96 -6.87
C LEU A 94 8.90 20.23 -6.13
N SER A 95 9.18 20.30 -4.82
CA SER A 95 8.86 21.46 -3.99
C SER A 95 9.60 22.73 -4.44
N ALA A 96 10.88 22.58 -4.81
CA ALA A 96 11.67 23.67 -5.37
C ALA A 96 11.11 24.17 -6.71
N ASP A 97 10.68 23.26 -7.59
CA ASP A 97 10.10 23.62 -8.88
C ASP A 97 8.74 24.31 -8.74
N LEU A 98 7.88 23.84 -7.83
CA LEU A 98 6.62 24.53 -7.51
C LEU A 98 6.87 25.95 -6.97
N SER A 99 7.86 26.11 -6.10
CA SER A 99 8.24 27.43 -5.56
C SER A 99 8.72 28.38 -6.67
N ARG A 100 9.50 27.87 -7.64
CA ARG A 100 9.97 28.66 -8.81
C ARG A 100 8.83 29.13 -9.71
N LEU A 101 7.78 28.33 -9.83
CA LEU A 101 6.58 28.69 -10.60
C LEU A 101 5.67 29.70 -9.87
N GLY A 102 6.06 30.15 -8.67
CA GLY A 102 5.27 31.08 -7.89
C GLY A 102 4.10 30.42 -7.16
N PHE A 103 4.05 29.09 -7.10
CA PHE A 103 3.22 28.36 -6.13
C PHE A 103 3.87 28.46 -4.74
N ASN A 104 4.06 29.68 -4.25
CA ASN A 104 4.28 29.88 -2.83
C ASN A 104 2.94 29.57 -2.19
N ALA A 105 2.83 28.38 -1.59
CA ALA A 105 1.67 28.01 -0.80
C ALA A 105 1.48 29.09 0.26
N GLN A 106 0.62 30.06 -0.02
CA GLN A 106 0.10 30.94 0.99
C GLN A 106 -0.80 30.01 1.81
N VAL A 107 -0.23 29.35 2.82
CA VAL A 107 -0.93 28.53 3.79
C VAL A 107 -1.86 29.47 4.53
N ARG A 108 -3.01 29.78 3.93
CA ARG A 108 -4.11 30.47 4.57
C ARG A 108 -4.82 29.44 5.44
N GLY A 109 -4.28 29.26 6.64
CA GLY A 109 -4.98 28.68 7.77
C GLY A 109 -5.03 27.16 7.82
N SER A 110 -4.12 26.58 8.61
CA SER A 110 -4.47 25.62 9.68
C SER A 110 -3.20 25.27 10.44
N ASP A 111 -3.24 25.46 11.76
CA ASP A 111 -2.23 25.08 12.75
C ASP A 111 -1.82 23.61 12.65
N MET A 112 -0.93 23.27 11.73
CA MET A 112 -0.05 22.11 11.92
C MET A 112 1.13 22.61 12.72
N SER A 113 1.22 22.23 14.01
CA SER A 113 2.38 22.56 14.83
C SER A 113 3.63 22.12 14.07
N GLN A 114 4.63 23.00 13.98
CA GLN A 114 5.93 22.66 13.39
C GLN A 114 6.54 21.42 14.05
N ASP A 115 6.15 21.12 15.29
CA ASP A 115 6.52 19.90 16.01
C ASP A 115 6.06 18.63 15.29
N PHE A 116 4.86 18.62 14.67
CA PHE A 116 4.34 17.44 13.96
C PHE A 116 5.07 17.21 12.63
N VAL A 117 5.46 18.28 11.94
CA VAL A 117 6.28 18.19 10.73
C VAL A 117 7.67 17.68 11.08
N GLN A 118 8.25 18.17 12.17
CA GLN A 118 9.55 17.69 12.65
C GLN A 118 9.50 16.23 13.11
N GLU A 119 8.42 15.82 13.79
CA GLU A 119 8.19 14.43 14.19
C GLU A 119 8.10 13.48 12.98
N LEU A 120 7.43 13.91 11.90
CA LEU A 120 7.37 13.14 10.64
C LEU A 120 8.74 13.03 9.95
N VAL A 121 9.50 14.12 9.91
CA VAL A 121 10.86 14.13 9.35
C VAL A 121 11.77 13.19 10.16
N ASP A 122 11.68 13.24 11.49
CA ASP A 122 12.49 12.41 12.39
C ASP A 122 12.08 10.93 12.34
N TYR A 123 10.79 10.63 12.11
CA TYR A 123 10.30 9.27 11.90
C TYR A 123 10.85 8.68 10.60
N VAL A 124 10.80 9.45 9.51
CA VAL A 124 11.34 9.02 8.20
C VAL A 124 12.85 8.82 8.25
N ALA A 125 13.58 9.70 8.96
CA ALA A 125 15.04 9.56 9.12
C ALA A 125 15.46 8.34 9.96
N LYS A 126 14.59 7.83 10.83
CA LYS A 126 14.86 6.63 11.65
C LYS A 126 14.66 5.31 10.88
N ASP A 127 13.96 5.34 9.74
CA ASP A 127 13.61 4.15 8.96
C ASP A 127 14.57 3.86 7.78
N GLU A 128 15.69 4.59 7.68
CA GLU A 128 16.73 4.34 6.68
C GLU A 128 17.35 2.93 6.77
N GLY A 129 17.14 2.21 7.88
CA GLY A 129 17.56 0.82 8.04
C GLY A 129 16.78 -0.19 7.18
N TYR A 130 15.57 0.14 6.71
CA TYR A 130 14.72 -0.82 5.99
C TYR A 130 14.95 -0.83 4.47
N ALA A 131 15.41 0.29 3.90
CA ALA A 131 15.67 0.42 2.45
C ALA A 131 16.89 -0.40 1.98
N GLN A 132 17.88 -0.58 2.86
CA GLN A 132 19.12 -1.30 2.53
C GLN A 132 18.92 -2.82 2.39
N ALA A 133 17.93 -3.41 3.07
CA ALA A 133 17.65 -4.84 3.02
C ALA A 133 16.96 -5.31 1.71
N TYR A 134 16.34 -4.39 0.96
CA TYR A 134 15.65 -4.71 -0.30
C TYR A 134 16.48 -4.44 -1.56
N SER A 135 17.57 -3.67 -1.48
CA SER A 135 18.47 -3.45 -2.62
C SER A 135 19.43 -4.62 -2.87
N GLU A 136 19.74 -5.43 -1.86
CA GLU A 136 20.69 -6.55 -2.01
C GLU A 136 20.08 -7.84 -2.61
N ASN A 137 18.75 -7.90 -2.81
CA ASN A 137 18.07 -9.10 -3.32
C ASN A 137 17.48 -8.97 -4.74
N ILE A 138 17.82 -7.91 -5.50
CA ILE A 138 17.33 -7.70 -6.88
C ILE A 138 18.45 -7.85 -7.92
N TYR A 139 19.45 -8.68 -7.65
CA TYR A 139 20.39 -9.18 -8.65
C TYR A 139 20.59 -10.68 -8.48
N CYS A 140 19.63 -11.47 -8.97
CA CYS A 140 19.98 -12.80 -9.46
C CYS A 140 20.36 -12.63 -10.94
N ASP A 141 21.63 -12.27 -11.16
CA ASP A 141 22.33 -12.72 -12.35
C ASP A 141 22.38 -14.25 -12.29
N GLU A 142 21.83 -14.91 -13.31
CA GLU A 142 22.63 -15.76 -14.20
C GLU A 142 21.74 -16.22 -15.37
N PRO A 143 22.17 -16.02 -16.63
CA PRO A 143 21.57 -16.68 -17.77
C PRO A 143 22.23 -18.05 -17.96
N SER A 144 21.45 -19.13 -17.85
CA SER A 144 21.84 -20.44 -18.40
C SER A 144 20.61 -21.31 -18.62
N CYS A 145 20.06 -21.23 -19.83
CA CYS A 145 19.57 -22.35 -20.65
C CYS A 145 19.15 -21.84 -22.02
#